data_AF-A7HKP1-F1
#
_entry.id   AF-A7HKP1-F1
#
_cell.length_a   1.000
_cell.length_b   1.000
_cell.length_c   1.000
_cell.angle_alpha   90.00
_cell.angle_beta   90.00
_cell.angle_gamma   90.00
#
_symmetry.space_group_name_H-M   'P 1'
#
loop_
_entity.id
_entity.type
_entity.pdbx_description
1 polymer ?
#
loop_
_entity_poly.entity_id
_entity_poly.type
_entity_poly.pdbx_seq_one_letter_code
_entity_poly.pdbx_strand_id
1 'polypeptide(L)'
;MRMEKLVLIFATIFCFLFVFVYSYNVNLSNKIKRMEKIIKAYELYTSESKEFANYVKENNLKELEPLLSKYMLNDIRLKIDKAKQFYREGNYSDASALLREIKDTENPWMDEIYFYLGMSLYKLGEIESSKLFLSTFMDNFQYSIYRKEALLLLKELSNDEIKKQIDKVLSSMKGL
;
A
#
# COMPACT_ATOMS: atom_id res chain seq x y z
N MET A 1 25.01 13.55 65.78
CA MET A 1 25.84 12.76 64.84
C MET A 1 25.26 11.41 64.39
N ARG A 2 24.89 10.44 65.25
CA ARG A 2 24.32 9.15 64.77
C ARG A 2 22.91 9.29 64.18
N MET A 3 22.05 10.10 64.78
CA MET A 3 20.67 10.31 64.32
C MET A 3 20.59 11.08 63.00
N GLU A 4 21.41 12.12 62.80
CA GLU A 4 21.45 12.88 61.54
C GLU A 4 21.85 12.00 60.36
N LYS A 5 22.84 11.11 60.55
CA LYS A 5 23.26 10.16 59.52
C LYS A 5 22.16 9.14 59.19
N LEU A 6 21.41 8.66 60.18
CA LEU A 6 20.27 7.76 59.95
C LEU A 6 19.14 8.46 59.20
N VAL A 7 18.78 9.70 59.59
CA VAL A 7 17.78 10.51 58.88
C VAL A 7 18.20 10.76 57.43
N LEU A 8 19.48 11.06 57.19
CA LEU A 8 20.01 11.23 55.84
C LEU A 8 19.87 9.93 55.00
N ILE A 9 20.17 8.77 55.59
CA ILE A 9 20.02 7.47 54.91
C ILE A 9 18.55 7.21 54.57
N PHE A 10 17.62 7.41 55.51
CA PHE A 10 16.19 7.22 55.26
C PHE A 10 15.65 8.20 54.21
N ALA A 11 16.06 9.47 54.27
CA ALA A 11 15.67 10.47 53.25
C ALA A 11 16.19 10.08 51.87
N THR A 12 17.41 9.55 51.78
CA THR A 12 18.00 9.08 50.52
C THR A 12 17.20 7.89 49.96
N ILE A 13 16.89 6.89 50.79
CA ILE A 13 16.07 5.73 50.40
C ILE A 13 14.68 6.19 49.92
N PHE A 14 14.05 7.10 50.66
CA PHE A 14 12.76 7.65 50.28
C PHE A 14 12.80 8.38 48.93
N CYS A 15 13.83 9.21 48.69
CA CYS A 15 14.02 9.88 47.41
C CYS A 15 14.16 8.88 46.25
N PHE A 16 14.92 7.80 46.42
CA PHE A 16 15.04 6.76 45.40
C PHE A 16 13.72 6.04 45.13
N LEU A 17 12.98 5.66 46.18
CA LEU A 17 11.67 5.05 46.05
C LEU A 17 10.68 6.01 45.35
N PHE A 18 10.70 7.29 45.72
CA PHE A 18 9.85 8.29 45.10
C PHE A 18 10.14 8.44 43.60
N VAL A 19 11.41 8.57 43.21
CA VAL A 19 11.80 8.67 41.79
C VAL A 19 11.41 7.41 41.02
N PHE A 20 11.59 6.23 41.62
CA PHE A 20 11.20 4.97 41.00
C PHE A 20 9.68 4.88 40.78
N VAL A 21 8.88 5.17 41.80
CA VAL A 21 7.41 5.16 41.72
C VAL A 21 6.90 6.23 40.76
N TYR A 22 7.47 7.44 40.80
CA TYR A 22 7.11 8.51 39.88
C TYR A 22 7.40 8.12 38.42
N SER A 23 8.60 7.59 38.15
CA SER A 23 8.99 7.11 36.82
C SER A 23 8.06 5.99 36.33
N TYR A 24 7.72 5.04 37.21
CA TYR A 24 6.76 3.98 36.90
C TYR A 24 5.38 4.55 36.53
N ASN A 25 4.87 5.53 37.30
CA ASN A 25 3.58 6.17 37.02
C ASN A 25 3.59 6.96 35.71
N VAL A 26 4.66 7.69 35.39
CA VAL A 26 4.80 8.39 34.11
C VAL A 26 4.79 7.38 32.96
N ASN A 27 5.51 6.27 33.09
CA ASN A 27 5.50 5.20 32.09
C ASN A 27 4.10 4.56 31.93
N LEU A 28 3.38 4.34 33.03
CA LEU A 28 2.02 3.80 32.99
C LEU A 28 1.05 4.77 32.29
N SER A 29 1.13 6.07 32.61
CA SER A 29 0.34 7.10 31.94
C SER A 29 0.60 7.16 30.44
N ASN A 30 1.87 7.05 30.03
CA ASN A 30 2.24 7.00 28.62
C ASN A 30 1.69 5.74 27.92
N LYS A 31 1.70 4.58 28.59
CA LYS A 31 1.10 3.34 28.07
C LYS A 31 -0.41 3.47 27.90
N ILE A 32 -1.11 4.09 28.86
CA ILE A 32 -2.56 4.34 28.76
C ILE A 32 -2.87 5.22 27.56
N LYS A 33 -2.17 6.35 27.39
CA LYS A 33 -2.32 7.22 26.21
C LYS A 33 -2.05 6.49 24.90
N ARG A 34 -1.08 5.56 24.89
CA ARG A 34 -0.80 4.71 23.72
C ARG A 34 -1.96 3.77 23.43
N MET A 35 -2.53 3.13 24.45
CA MET A 35 -3.68 2.24 24.31
C MET A 35 -4.94 2.98 23.83
N GLU A 36 -5.20 4.19 24.32
CA GLU A 36 -6.32 5.02 23.84
C GLU A 36 -6.24 5.28 22.34
N LYS A 37 -5.03 5.59 21.83
CA LYS A 37 -4.80 5.75 20.38
C LYS A 37 -5.05 4.45 19.61
N ILE A 38 -4.63 3.31 20.15
CA ILE A 38 -4.86 2.00 19.52
C ILE A 38 -6.36 1.69 19.47
N ILE A 39 -7.09 1.92 20.55
CA ILE A 39 -8.55 1.74 20.60
C ILE A 39 -9.23 2.60 19.54
N LYS A 40 -8.90 3.89 19.48
CA LYS A 40 -9.43 4.79 18.45
C LYS A 40 -9.11 4.32 17.03
N ALA A 41 -7.90 3.79 16.78
CA ALA A 41 -7.56 3.23 15.48
C ALA A 41 -8.44 2.00 15.13
N TYR A 42 -8.76 1.13 16.10
CA TYR A 42 -9.69 0.03 15.89
C TYR A 42 -11.13 0.51 15.63
N GLU A 43 -11.58 1.57 16.30
CA GLU A 43 -12.88 2.19 16.02
C GLU A 43 -12.94 2.72 14.57
N LEU A 44 -11.88 3.38 14.10
CA LEU A 44 -11.77 3.84 12.71
C LEU A 44 -11.77 2.67 11.72
N TYR A 45 -11.06 1.59 12.03
CA TYR A 45 -11.01 0.39 11.19
C TYR A 45 -12.38 -0.29 11.08
N THR A 46 -13.07 -0.48 12.20
CA THR A 46 -14.38 -1.16 12.26
C THR A 46 -15.51 -0.33 11.68
N SER A 47 -15.38 1.00 11.67
CA SER A 47 -16.33 1.91 11.01
C SER A 47 -16.06 2.12 9.52
N GLU A 48 -15.10 1.39 8.93
CA GLU A 48 -14.68 1.54 7.52
C GLU A 48 -14.25 2.98 7.17
N SER A 49 -13.73 3.72 8.15
CA SER A 49 -13.32 5.10 7.95
C SER A 49 -12.05 5.18 7.12
N LYS A 50 -12.06 6.04 6.10
CA LYS A 50 -10.88 6.37 5.27
C LYS A 50 -9.74 6.97 6.10
N GLU A 51 -10.01 7.45 7.31
CA GLU A 51 -9.01 8.03 8.21
C GLU A 51 -8.15 7.00 8.91
N PHE A 52 -8.55 5.72 8.95
CA PHE A 52 -7.82 4.67 9.66
C PHE A 52 -6.33 4.64 9.29
N ALA A 53 -6.04 4.60 7.99
CA ALA A 53 -4.67 4.50 7.50
C ALA A 53 -3.81 5.71 7.87
N ASN A 54 -4.37 6.91 7.74
CA ASN A 54 -3.66 8.15 8.09
C ASN A 54 -3.44 8.25 9.59
N TYR A 55 -4.45 7.92 10.39
CA TYR A 55 -4.39 7.97 11.85
C TYR A 55 -3.31 7.03 12.41
N VAL A 56 -3.20 5.81 11.89
CA VAL A 56 -2.17 4.83 12.29
C VAL A 56 -0.76 5.36 11.98
N LYS A 57 -0.56 5.95 10.79
CA LYS A 57 0.72 6.52 10.36
C LYS A 57 1.12 7.73 11.20
N GLU A 58 0.22 8.70 11.37
CA GLU A 58 0.47 9.93 12.14
C GLU A 58 0.81 9.65 13.61
N ASN A 59 0.19 8.61 14.20
CA ASN A 59 0.45 8.22 15.59
C ASN A 59 1.56 7.18 15.75
N ASN A 60 2.24 6.80 14.66
CA ASN A 60 3.31 5.80 14.64
C ASN A 60 2.90 4.49 15.36
N LEU A 61 1.68 3.99 15.10
CA LEU A 61 1.13 2.79 15.76
C LEU A 61 1.68 1.49 15.13
N LYS A 62 2.95 1.16 15.42
CA LYS A 62 3.65 -0.02 14.89
C LYS A 62 2.92 -1.34 15.14
N GLU A 63 2.21 -1.42 16.27
CA GLU A 63 1.40 -2.57 16.68
C GLU A 63 0.29 -2.89 15.65
N LEU A 64 -0.11 -1.91 14.85
CA LEU A 64 -1.15 -2.01 13.84
C LEU A 64 -0.60 -2.11 12.41
N GLU A 65 0.72 -2.19 12.21
CA GLU A 65 1.32 -2.33 10.87
C GLU A 65 0.75 -3.53 10.08
N PRO A 66 0.60 -4.74 10.65
CA PRO A 66 0.02 -5.86 9.91
C PRO A 66 -1.42 -5.60 9.48
N LEU A 67 -2.21 -4.95 10.35
CA LEU A 67 -3.60 -4.61 10.08
C LEU A 67 -3.69 -3.51 9.01
N LEU A 68 -2.85 -2.49 9.10
CA LEU A 68 -2.74 -1.42 8.12
C LEU A 68 -2.40 -1.98 6.74
N SER A 69 -1.40 -2.87 6.65
CA SER A 69 -1.03 -3.51 5.39
C SER A 69 -2.19 -4.28 4.77
N LYS A 70 -2.94 -5.05 5.58
CA LYS A 70 -4.12 -5.77 5.13
C LYS A 70 -5.23 -4.82 4.65
N TYR A 71 -5.47 -3.74 5.40
CA TYR A 71 -6.44 -2.71 5.03
C TYR A 71 -6.10 -2.07 3.69
N MET A 72 -4.83 -1.68 3.48
CA MET A 72 -4.37 -1.08 2.23
C MET A 72 -4.51 -2.03 1.04
N LEU A 73 -4.17 -3.32 1.20
CA LEU A 73 -4.37 -4.31 0.14
C LEU A 73 -5.85 -4.49 -0.21
N ASN A 74 -6.73 -4.46 0.78
CA ASN A 74 -8.17 -4.54 0.55
C ASN A 74 -8.69 -3.30 -0.21
N ASP A 75 -8.25 -2.09 0.18
CA ASP A 75 -8.60 -0.86 -0.53
C ASP A 75 -8.15 -0.89 -1.99
N ILE A 76 -6.90 -1.32 -2.24
CA ILE A 76 -6.36 -1.52 -3.60
C ILE A 76 -7.23 -2.50 -4.38
N ARG A 77 -7.60 -3.64 -3.78
CA ARG A 77 -8.42 -4.65 -4.45
C ARG A 77 -9.79 -4.12 -4.84
N LEU A 78 -10.47 -3.43 -3.91
CA LEU A 78 -11.77 -2.79 -4.18
C LEU A 78 -11.67 -1.76 -5.29
N LYS A 79 -10.58 -0.99 -5.31
CA LYS A 79 -10.29 -0.03 -6.36
C LYS A 79 -10.12 -0.72 -7.72
N ILE A 80 -9.31 -1.78 -7.81
CA ILE A 80 -9.14 -2.56 -9.04
C ILE A 80 -10.49 -3.09 -9.53
N ASP A 81 -11.29 -3.70 -8.66
CA ASP A 81 -12.58 -4.28 -9.04
C ASP A 81 -13.56 -3.21 -9.55
N LYS A 82 -13.55 -2.01 -8.94
CA LYS A 82 -14.32 -0.85 -9.43
C LYS A 82 -13.81 -0.31 -10.77
N ALA A 83 -12.50 -0.20 -10.96
CA ALA A 83 -11.94 0.20 -12.26
C ALA A 83 -12.31 -0.79 -13.37
N LYS A 84 -12.31 -2.10 -13.08
CA LYS A 84 -12.73 -3.14 -14.02
C LYS A 84 -14.21 -3.02 -14.37
N GLN A 85 -15.05 -2.66 -13.40
CA GLN A 85 -16.45 -2.36 -13.66
C GLN A 85 -16.58 -1.16 -14.61
N PHE A 86 -15.94 -0.03 -14.30
CA PHE A 86 -15.95 1.15 -15.18
C PHE A 86 -15.45 0.84 -16.60
N TYR A 87 -14.38 0.05 -16.72
CA TYR A 87 -13.87 -0.40 -18.01
C TYR A 87 -14.91 -1.20 -18.82
N ARG A 88 -15.63 -2.12 -18.17
CA ARG A 88 -16.69 -2.93 -18.81
C ARG A 88 -17.89 -2.08 -19.24
N GLU A 89 -18.19 -1.03 -18.48
CA GLU A 89 -19.24 -0.05 -18.79
C GLU A 89 -18.82 0.94 -19.89
N GLY A 90 -17.57 0.87 -20.37
CA GLY A 90 -17.03 1.80 -21.37
C GLY A 90 -16.58 3.14 -20.78
N ASN A 91 -16.61 3.29 -19.46
CA ASN A 91 -16.17 4.48 -18.75
C ASN A 91 -14.64 4.43 -18.52
N TYR A 92 -13.89 4.58 -19.60
CA TYR A 92 -12.43 4.44 -19.58
C TYR A 92 -11.72 5.57 -18.83
N SER A 93 -12.31 6.77 -18.78
CA SER A 93 -11.78 7.91 -18.04
C SER A 93 -11.73 7.59 -16.55
N ASP A 94 -12.85 7.17 -15.97
CA ASP A 94 -12.94 6.86 -14.54
C ASP A 94 -12.13 5.62 -14.16
N ALA A 95 -12.09 4.61 -15.04
CA ALA A 95 -11.22 3.45 -14.86
C ALA A 95 -9.74 3.88 -14.79
N SER A 96 -9.28 4.73 -15.71
CA SER A 96 -7.90 5.20 -15.74
C SER A 96 -7.53 6.06 -14.54
N ALA A 97 -8.43 6.95 -14.10
CA ALA A 97 -8.22 7.84 -12.96
C ALA A 97 -8.01 7.02 -11.68
N LEU A 98 -8.88 6.05 -11.45
CA LEU A 98 -8.85 5.22 -10.25
C LEU A 98 -7.61 4.31 -10.20
N LEU A 99 -7.20 3.75 -11.35
CA LEU A 99 -5.96 2.96 -11.45
C LEU A 99 -4.70 3.80 -11.26
N ARG A 100 -4.69 5.06 -11.72
CA ARG A 100 -3.56 5.99 -11.52
C ARG A 100 -3.33 6.30 -10.03
N GLU A 101 -4.36 6.28 -9.19
CA GLU A 101 -4.21 6.49 -7.75
C GLU A 101 -3.41 5.38 -7.06
N ILE A 102 -3.50 4.15 -7.57
CA ILE A 102 -2.93 2.96 -6.92
C ILE A 102 -1.69 2.40 -7.65
N LYS A 103 -1.37 2.89 -8.85
CA LYS A 103 -0.27 2.37 -9.68
C LYS A 103 1.10 2.41 -9.01
N ASP A 104 1.33 3.36 -8.10
CA ASP A 104 2.61 3.55 -7.43
C ASP A 104 2.67 2.82 -6.07
N THR A 105 1.60 2.12 -5.69
CA THR A 105 1.56 1.34 -4.45
C THR A 105 1.86 -0.12 -4.75
N GLU A 106 2.98 -0.63 -4.24
CA GLU A 106 3.38 -2.03 -4.44
C GLU A 106 2.31 -3.00 -3.90
N ASN A 107 1.86 -3.93 -4.75
CA ASN A 107 0.84 -4.90 -4.40
C ASN A 107 0.91 -6.15 -5.31
N PRO A 108 0.23 -7.26 -4.96
CA PRO A 108 0.27 -8.48 -5.76
C PRO A 108 -0.43 -8.41 -7.13
N TRP A 109 -1.27 -7.40 -7.37
CA TRP A 109 -2.10 -7.27 -8.58
C TRP A 109 -1.60 -6.15 -9.51
N MET A 110 -0.30 -5.86 -9.47
CA MET A 110 0.31 -4.82 -10.30
C MET A 110 0.12 -5.08 -11.79
N ASP A 111 0.09 -6.35 -12.20
CA ASP A 111 -0.20 -6.71 -13.58
C ASP A 111 -1.66 -6.34 -13.97
N GLU A 112 -2.65 -6.59 -13.12
CA GLU A 112 -4.04 -6.14 -13.36
C GLU A 112 -4.11 -4.62 -13.53
N ILE A 113 -3.43 -3.87 -12.65
CA ILE A 113 -3.44 -2.40 -12.69
C ILE A 113 -2.84 -1.91 -14.02
N TYR A 114 -1.66 -2.40 -14.38
CA TYR A 114 -0.96 -1.98 -15.59
C TYR A 114 -1.71 -2.37 -16.86
N PHE A 115 -2.30 -3.57 -16.88
CA PHE A 115 -3.12 -4.02 -18.00
C PHE A 115 -4.33 -3.12 -18.21
N TYR A 116 -5.20 -3.00 -17.19
CA TYR A 116 -6.44 -2.23 -17.34
C TYR A 116 -6.17 -0.74 -17.53
N LEU A 117 -5.09 -0.20 -16.98
CA LEU A 117 -4.68 1.18 -17.24
C LEU A 117 -4.22 1.34 -18.68
N GLY A 118 -3.31 0.48 -19.17
CA GLY A 118 -2.87 0.50 -20.57
C GLY A 118 -4.02 0.36 -21.57
N MET A 119 -4.97 -0.53 -21.30
CA MET A 119 -6.17 -0.73 -22.11
C MET A 119 -7.11 0.47 -22.07
N SER A 120 -7.36 1.05 -20.89
CA SER A 120 -8.22 2.24 -20.75
C SER A 120 -7.63 3.42 -21.51
N LEU A 121 -6.31 3.64 -21.40
CA LEU A 121 -5.61 4.70 -22.12
C LEU A 121 -5.67 4.52 -23.63
N TYR A 122 -5.54 3.28 -24.12
CA TYR A 122 -5.73 2.98 -25.53
C TYR A 122 -7.14 3.36 -26.00
N LYS A 123 -8.17 2.99 -25.23
CA LYS A 123 -9.57 3.31 -25.55
C LYS A 123 -9.87 4.81 -25.49
N LEU A 124 -9.13 5.58 -24.69
CA LEU A 124 -9.18 7.04 -24.65
C LEU A 124 -8.39 7.72 -25.78
N GLY A 125 -7.59 6.97 -26.55
CA GLY A 125 -6.72 7.52 -27.60
C GLY A 125 -5.38 8.05 -27.07
N GLU A 126 -5.06 7.85 -25.78
CA GLU A 126 -3.76 8.18 -25.18
C GLU A 126 -2.71 7.10 -25.53
N ILE A 127 -2.36 7.01 -26.82
CA ILE A 127 -1.58 5.90 -27.39
C ILE A 127 -0.19 5.77 -26.77
N GLU A 128 0.55 6.86 -26.60
CA GLU A 128 1.91 6.80 -26.04
C GLU A 128 1.92 6.37 -24.57
N SER A 129 0.96 6.85 -23.78
CA SER A 129 0.78 6.40 -22.40
C SER A 129 0.39 4.93 -22.35
N SER A 130 -0.51 4.48 -23.24
CA SER A 130 -0.87 3.07 -23.35
C SER A 130 0.35 2.18 -23.63
N LYS A 131 1.19 2.55 -24.61
CA LYS A 131 2.43 1.82 -24.92
C LYS A 131 3.35 1.70 -23.71
N LEU A 132 3.52 2.78 -22.94
CA LEU A 132 4.36 2.78 -21.75
C LEU A 132 3.90 1.75 -20.71
N PHE A 133 2.59 1.63 -20.48
CA PHE A 133 2.07 0.65 -19.52
C PHE A 133 2.04 -0.77 -20.09
N LEU A 134 1.82 -0.94 -21.39
CA LEU A 134 1.81 -2.27 -22.01
C LEU A 134 3.21 -2.84 -22.20
N SER A 135 4.25 -2.01 -22.38
CA SER A 135 5.63 -2.46 -22.52
C SER A 135 6.17 -3.16 -21.28
N THR A 136 5.64 -2.85 -20.09
CA THR A 136 6.06 -3.52 -18.85
C THR A 136 5.75 -5.02 -18.83
N PHE A 137 4.83 -5.49 -19.68
CA PHE A 137 4.53 -6.92 -19.85
C PHE A 137 5.61 -7.70 -20.60
N MET A 138 6.53 -7.02 -21.28
CA MET A 138 7.68 -7.66 -21.89
C MET A 138 8.61 -8.24 -20.81
N ASP A 139 8.93 -7.41 -19.81
CA ASP A 139 10.01 -7.68 -18.86
C ASP A 139 9.51 -8.10 -17.47
N ASN A 140 8.48 -7.42 -16.93
CA ASN A 140 8.13 -7.49 -15.51
C ASN A 140 6.99 -8.47 -15.20
N PHE A 141 6.10 -8.74 -16.15
CA PHE A 141 4.88 -9.54 -15.91
C PHE A 141 4.87 -10.85 -16.70
N GLN A 142 5.93 -11.64 -16.55
CA GLN A 142 6.18 -12.82 -17.39
C GLN A 142 5.14 -13.93 -17.27
N TYR A 143 4.54 -14.08 -16.08
CA TYR A 143 3.54 -15.10 -15.76
C TYR A 143 2.11 -14.55 -15.72
N SER A 144 1.91 -13.28 -16.06
CA SER A 144 0.57 -12.68 -16.03
C SER A 144 -0.32 -13.27 -17.11
N ILE A 145 -1.58 -13.53 -16.75
CA ILE A 145 -2.62 -13.96 -17.70
C ILE A 145 -2.87 -12.92 -18.79
N TYR A 146 -2.60 -11.65 -18.52
CA TYR A 146 -2.80 -10.54 -19.45
C TYR A 146 -1.65 -10.37 -20.44
N ARG A 147 -0.51 -11.03 -20.21
CA ARG A 147 0.72 -10.80 -20.96
C ARG A 147 0.54 -10.94 -22.47
N LYS A 148 -0.10 -12.01 -22.92
CA LYS A 148 -0.30 -12.26 -24.36
C LYS A 148 -1.14 -11.15 -25.01
N GLU A 149 -2.24 -10.76 -24.37
CA GLU A 149 -3.14 -9.73 -24.88
C GLU A 149 -2.45 -8.36 -24.89
N ALA A 150 -1.77 -8.00 -23.80
CA ALA A 150 -1.01 -6.76 -23.69
C ALA A 150 0.06 -6.64 -24.79
N LEU A 151 0.80 -7.72 -25.05
CA LEU A 151 1.83 -7.75 -26.08
C LEU A 151 1.26 -7.67 -27.50
N LEU A 152 0.11 -8.32 -27.76
CA LEU A 152 -0.55 -8.22 -29.06
C LEU A 152 -0.99 -6.78 -29.36
N LEU A 153 -1.63 -6.12 -28.39
CA LEU A 153 -2.00 -4.72 -28.56
C LEU A 153 -0.76 -3.82 -28.69
N LEU A 154 0.26 -4.02 -27.85
CA LEU A 154 1.50 -3.26 -27.96
C LEU A 154 2.13 -3.41 -29.36
N LYS A 155 2.09 -4.61 -29.94
CA LYS A 155 2.58 -4.87 -31.30
C LYS A 155 1.83 -4.03 -32.34
N GLU A 156 0.50 -3.93 -32.24
CA GLU A 156 -0.32 -3.12 -33.15
C GLU A 156 0.04 -1.64 -33.08
N LEU A 157 0.34 -1.15 -31.87
CA LEU A 157 0.66 0.26 -31.63
C LEU A 157 2.12 0.63 -31.98
N SER A 158 3.01 -0.35 -32.09
CA SER A 158 4.47 -0.13 -32.12
C SER A 158 5.06 -0.03 -33.53
N ASN A 159 6.29 0.49 -33.59
CA ASN A 159 7.09 0.50 -34.82
C ASN A 159 7.72 -0.88 -35.11
N ASP A 160 8.34 -1.03 -36.29
CA ASP A 160 8.85 -2.32 -36.77
C ASP A 160 9.96 -2.93 -35.91
N GLU A 161 10.75 -2.10 -35.21
CA GLU A 161 11.79 -2.58 -34.32
C GLU A 161 11.20 -3.26 -33.08
N ILE A 162 10.28 -2.57 -32.40
CA ILE A 162 9.61 -3.10 -31.21
C ILE A 162 8.73 -4.30 -31.59
N LYS A 163 8.06 -4.27 -32.75
CA LYS A 163 7.29 -5.41 -33.27
C LYS A 163 8.14 -6.69 -33.36
N LYS A 164 9.37 -6.60 -33.88
CA LYS A 164 10.30 -7.74 -33.95
C LYS A 164 10.67 -8.28 -32.57
N GLN A 165 10.83 -7.40 -31.58
CA GLN A 165 11.11 -7.82 -30.20
C GLN A 165 9.90 -8.55 -29.60
N ILE A 166 8.70 -8.00 -29.77
CA ILE A 166 7.46 -8.62 -29.30
C ILE A 166 7.23 -9.98 -29.96
N ASP A 167 7.50 -10.11 -31.26
CA ASP A 167 7.35 -11.40 -31.98
C ASP A 167 8.27 -12.48 -31.43
N LYS A 168 9.51 -12.14 -31.05
CA LYS A 168 10.41 -13.06 -30.37
C LYS A 168 9.82 -13.52 -29.03
N VAL A 169 9.29 -12.60 -28.22
CA VAL A 169 8.67 -12.92 -26.93
C VAL A 169 7.41 -13.79 -27.11
N LEU A 170 6.54 -13.45 -28.06
CA LEU A 170 5.34 -14.23 -28.34
C LEU A 170 5.67 -15.63 -28.89
N SER A 171 6.75 -15.78 -29.66
CA SER A 171 7.19 -17.09 -30.15
C SER A 171 7.70 -18.00 -29.04
N SER A 172 8.42 -17.47 -28.05
CA SER A 172 8.90 -18.27 -26.92
C SER A 172 7.75 -18.72 -26.00
N MET A 173 6.68 -17.95 -25.92
CA MET A 173 5.45 -18.33 -25.19
C MET A 173 4.68 -19.49 -25.83
N LYS A 174 4.84 -19.73 -27.14
CA LYS A 174 4.16 -20.84 -27.85
C LYS A 174 4.92 -22.18 -27.77
N GLY A 175 6.18 -22.15 -27.30
CA GLY A 175 7.05 -23.31 -27.19
C GLY A 175 7.05 -23.99 -25.81
N LEU A 176 6.12 -23.62 -24.94
CA LEU A 176 5.82 -24.22 -23.63
C LEU A 176 4.46 -24.92 -23.70
#